data_AF-A0A0D2FHJ9-F1
#
_entry.id   AF-A0A0D2FHJ9-F1
#
_cell.length_a   1.000
_cell.length_b   1.000
_cell.length_c   1.000
_cell.angle_alpha   90.00
_cell.angle_beta   90.00
_cell.angle_gamma   90.00
#
_symmetry.space_group_name_H-M   'P 1'
#
loop_
_entity.id
_entity.type
_entity.pdbx_description
1 polymer ?
#
loop_
_entity_poly.entity_id
_entity_poly.type
_entity_poly.pdbx_seq_one_letter_code
_entity_poly.pdbx_strand_id
1 'polypeptide(L)'
;MSVVTRRETSRHTHTVIFLHGRDSNSQEFADEFFESEASEHAGEPRTLPDLFPGIRWVFPTAPILHSKRFDTAMSQWFDIWSVEDPEERAEIQTEGLKQSVAALIEVIRAEETFVSRQNIFLGGISQGFATALATFFADGQQFAGLIGLCSWMPFANLVDDLKTVSADDEQLLSAVHKMYFGHQAPEKPLSPFLRSTPIFLGHSIDDETVPIENGWRMRDVLLVPYN
;
A
#
# COMPACT_ATOMS: atom_id res chain seq x y z
N MET A 1 -6.20 -11.39 10.41
CA MET A 1 -4.82 -11.08 9.97
C MET A 1 -3.96 -10.97 11.22
N SER A 2 -2.81 -11.64 11.27
CA SER A 2 -1.83 -11.44 12.36
C SER A 2 -1.12 -10.10 12.18
N VAL A 3 -0.65 -9.53 13.30
CA VAL A 3 -0.02 -8.21 13.32
C VAL A 3 1.15 -8.24 14.30
N VAL A 4 2.32 -7.81 13.85
CA VAL A 4 3.46 -7.46 14.71
C VAL A 4 3.37 -5.97 15.01
N THR A 5 3.60 -5.59 16.26
CA THR A 5 3.56 -4.19 16.67
C THR A 5 4.80 -3.83 17.46
N ARG A 6 5.55 -2.82 17.00
CA ARG A 6 6.54 -2.12 17.81
C ARG A 6 5.87 -0.89 18.41
N ARG A 7 5.70 -0.91 19.73
CA ARG A 7 5.12 0.21 20.47
C ARG A 7 6.09 1.38 20.53
N GLU A 8 5.53 2.56 20.45
CA GLU A 8 6.16 3.84 20.74
C GLU A 8 6.78 3.87 22.15
N THR A 9 7.86 4.63 22.32
CA THR A 9 8.57 4.78 23.61
C THR A 9 8.27 6.12 24.29
N SER A 10 7.55 7.00 23.61
CA SER A 10 7.07 8.29 24.09
C SER A 10 5.56 8.42 23.85
N ARG A 11 4.99 9.62 24.00
CA ARG A 11 3.57 9.84 23.74
C ARG A 11 3.23 9.42 22.30
N HIS A 12 2.27 8.50 22.16
CA HIS A 12 1.76 8.07 20.86
C HIS A 12 1.17 9.27 20.11
N THR A 13 1.74 9.55 18.94
CA THR A 13 1.35 10.70 18.10
C THR A 13 0.86 10.24 16.74
N HIS A 14 1.49 9.21 16.18
CA HIS A 14 1.18 8.67 14.86
C HIS A 14 1.30 7.14 14.87
N THR A 15 0.59 6.50 13.96
CA THR A 15 0.78 5.10 13.64
C THR A 15 1.28 4.98 12.20
N VAL A 16 2.22 4.08 11.95
CA VAL A 16 2.61 3.65 10.60
C VAL A 16 2.20 2.19 10.44
N ILE A 17 1.28 1.92 9.51
CA ILE A 17 0.91 0.56 9.11
C ILE A 17 1.70 0.24 7.85
N PHE A 18 2.62 -0.72 7.92
CA PHE A 18 3.57 -1.02 6.83
C PHE A 18 3.46 -2.48 6.37
N LEU A 19 3.18 -2.68 5.09
CA LEU A 19 2.91 -4.00 4.50
C LEU A 19 4.16 -4.55 3.80
N HIS A 20 4.52 -5.79 4.13
CA HIS A 20 5.65 -6.50 3.53
C HIS A 20 5.37 -6.96 2.09
N GLY A 21 6.43 -7.30 1.36
CA GLY A 21 6.36 -7.85 0.01
C GLY A 21 5.86 -9.30 -0.03
N ARG A 22 5.64 -9.82 -1.24
CA ARG A 22 5.26 -11.22 -1.48
C ARG A 22 6.35 -12.16 -0.95
N ASP A 23 5.92 -13.31 -0.42
CA ASP A 23 6.75 -14.38 0.15
C ASP A 23 7.57 -14.00 1.40
N SER A 24 7.21 -12.89 2.06
CA SER A 24 7.76 -12.47 3.36
C SER A 24 6.71 -12.60 4.48
N ASN A 25 7.04 -12.17 5.70
CA ASN A 25 6.09 -12.04 6.80
C ASN A 25 6.38 -10.79 7.64
N SER A 26 5.45 -10.45 8.54
CA SER A 26 5.52 -9.24 9.34
C SER A 26 6.68 -9.17 10.32
N GLN A 27 7.18 -10.30 10.82
CA GLN A 27 8.29 -10.31 11.78
C GLN A 27 9.61 -10.07 11.06
N GLU A 28 9.91 -10.89 10.04
CA GLU A 28 11.12 -10.74 9.22
C GLU A 28 11.21 -9.33 8.62
N PHE A 29 10.13 -8.86 8.01
CA PHE A 29 10.11 -7.53 7.42
C PHE A 29 10.28 -6.41 8.45
N ALA A 30 9.70 -6.53 9.65
CA ALA A 30 9.89 -5.53 10.70
C ALA A 30 11.34 -5.48 11.17
N ASP A 31 11.99 -6.64 11.30
CA ASP A 31 13.39 -6.74 11.71
C ASP A 31 14.30 -6.08 10.66
N GLU A 32 14.18 -6.47 9.39
CA GLU A 32 14.92 -5.87 8.26
C GLU A 32 14.68 -4.36 8.13
N PHE A 33 13.42 -3.93 8.25
CA PHE A 33 13.05 -2.51 8.13
C PHE A 33 13.68 -1.65 9.23
N PHE A 34 13.88 -2.21 10.44
CA PHE A 34 14.49 -1.49 11.54
C PHE A 34 16.02 -1.58 11.62
N GLU A 35 16.65 -2.41 10.78
CA GLU A 35 18.11 -2.40 10.60
C GLU A 35 18.61 -1.14 9.87
N SER A 36 17.73 -0.44 9.15
CA SER A 36 18.08 0.75 8.39
C SER A 36 18.32 1.98 9.29
N GLU A 37 19.40 2.71 9.03
CA GLU A 37 19.74 3.96 9.71
C GLU A 37 19.75 5.17 8.75
N ALA A 38 19.48 6.35 9.28
CA ALA A 38 19.65 7.59 8.52
C ALA A 38 21.12 7.83 8.13
N SER A 39 21.37 8.30 6.91
CA SER A 39 22.72 8.38 6.30
C SER A 39 23.70 9.33 7.01
N GLU A 40 23.19 10.29 7.78
CA GLU A 40 23.99 11.24 8.54
C GLU A 40 24.53 10.60 9.81
N HIS A 41 25.86 10.53 9.91
CA HIS A 41 26.54 9.96 11.07
C HIS A 41 26.25 10.79 12.34
N ALA A 42 25.69 10.15 13.35
CA ALA A 42 25.67 10.65 14.72
C ALA A 42 26.37 9.64 15.63
N GLY A 43 26.86 10.08 16.78
CA GLY A 43 27.49 9.18 17.78
C GLY A 43 26.50 8.25 18.49
N GLU A 44 25.31 8.04 17.92
CA GLU A 44 24.18 7.29 18.46
C GLU A 44 23.39 6.61 17.33
N PRO A 45 22.70 5.48 17.59
CA PRO A 45 21.86 4.81 16.60
C PRO A 45 20.81 5.75 16.02
N ARG A 46 20.67 5.76 14.69
CA ARG A 46 19.68 6.58 13.97
C ARG A 46 18.68 5.71 13.22
N THR A 47 18.21 4.66 13.87
CA THR A 47 17.12 3.84 13.34
C THR A 47 15.83 4.63 13.32
N LEU A 48 14.87 4.25 12.46
CA LEU A 48 13.54 4.87 12.41
C LEU A 48 12.88 5.02 13.81
N PRO A 49 12.83 3.99 14.67
CA PRO A 49 12.25 4.11 15.99
C PRO A 49 13.00 5.04 16.95
N ASP A 50 14.31 5.17 16.82
CA ASP A 50 15.11 6.12 17.62
C ASP A 50 14.81 7.56 17.19
N LEU A 51 14.69 7.79 15.88
CA LEU A 51 14.33 9.08 15.30
C LEU A 51 12.88 9.47 15.56
N PHE A 52 11.99 8.48 15.70
CA PHE A 52 10.55 8.69 15.80
C PHE A 52 9.94 7.95 17.02
N PRO A 53 10.31 8.33 18.26
CA PRO A 53 9.89 7.61 19.47
C PRO A 53 8.39 7.74 19.78
N GLY A 54 7.67 8.65 19.11
CA GLY A 54 6.22 8.84 19.23
C GLY A 54 5.41 8.06 18.19
N ILE A 55 6.06 7.30 17.31
CA ILE A 55 5.42 6.49 16.28
C ILE A 55 5.25 5.07 16.76
N ARG A 56 4.02 4.57 16.62
CA ARG A 56 3.68 3.16 16.71
C ARG A 56 3.83 2.50 15.35
N TRP A 57 4.56 1.41 15.26
CA TRP A 57 4.76 0.70 13.99
C TRP A 57 3.99 -0.61 13.98
N VAL A 58 3.18 -0.81 12.95
CA VAL A 58 2.23 -1.91 12.81
C VAL A 58 2.52 -2.64 11.51
N PHE A 59 2.86 -3.92 11.60
CA PHE A 59 3.21 -4.77 10.47
C PHE A 59 2.21 -5.92 10.39
N PRO A 60 1.17 -5.82 9.54
CA PRO A 60 0.26 -6.93 9.31
C PRO A 60 0.92 -8.00 8.44
N THR A 61 0.58 -9.26 8.68
CA THR A 61 1.07 -10.39 7.86
C THR A 61 0.06 -10.73 6.77
N ALA A 62 0.51 -10.87 5.53
CA ALA A 62 -0.30 -11.44 4.46
C ALA A 62 -0.74 -12.89 4.79
N PRO A 63 -1.89 -13.34 4.29
CA PRO A 63 -2.28 -14.74 4.42
C PRO A 63 -1.38 -15.66 3.57
N ILE A 64 -1.35 -16.95 3.91
CA ILE A 64 -0.78 -17.98 3.05
C ILE A 64 -1.82 -18.35 2.00
N LEU A 65 -1.55 -18.03 0.73
CA LEU A 65 -2.41 -18.34 -0.41
C LEU A 65 -1.65 -19.21 -1.42
N HIS A 66 -2.37 -20.02 -2.18
CA HIS A 66 -1.78 -20.81 -3.27
C HIS A 66 -1.50 -19.91 -4.48
N SER A 67 -0.25 -19.89 -4.96
CA SER A 67 0.14 -19.22 -6.20
C SER A 67 -0.16 -20.09 -7.41
N LYS A 68 -0.97 -19.60 -8.34
CA LYS A 68 -1.26 -20.32 -9.59
C LYS A 68 -0.06 -20.46 -10.51
N ARG A 69 0.87 -19.50 -10.52
CA ARG A 69 2.06 -19.55 -11.40
C ARG A 69 3.06 -20.60 -10.93
N PHE A 70 3.30 -20.64 -9.61
CA PHE A 70 4.33 -21.48 -9.02
C PHE A 70 3.81 -22.80 -8.45
N ASP A 71 2.49 -23.01 -8.44
CA ASP A 71 1.81 -24.19 -7.90
C ASP A 71 2.24 -24.50 -6.45
N THR A 72 2.35 -23.46 -5.61
CA THR A 72 2.81 -23.58 -4.22
C THR A 72 2.10 -22.61 -3.28
N ALA A 73 2.06 -22.95 -2.00
CA ALA A 73 1.56 -22.06 -0.96
C ALA A 73 2.64 -21.04 -0.58
N MET A 74 2.28 -19.76 -0.53
CA MET A 74 3.19 -18.67 -0.17
C MET A 74 2.44 -17.52 0.50
N SER A 75 3.19 -16.71 1.25
CA SER A 75 2.66 -15.50 1.89
C SER A 75 2.41 -14.42 0.84
N GLN A 76 1.15 -14.10 0.54
CA GLN A 76 0.82 -13.12 -0.50
C GLN A 76 -0.53 -12.46 -0.21
N TRP A 77 -0.61 -11.15 -0.45
CA TRP A 77 -1.84 -10.37 -0.21
C TRP A 77 -2.93 -10.74 -1.20
N PHE A 78 -2.54 -11.10 -2.42
CA PHE A 78 -3.41 -11.60 -3.46
C PHE A 78 -2.59 -12.47 -4.41
N ASP A 79 -3.24 -13.41 -5.09
CA ASP A 79 -2.54 -14.19 -6.11
C ASP A 79 -2.22 -13.30 -7.30
N ILE A 80 -0.98 -13.40 -7.80
CA ILE A 80 -0.49 -12.66 -8.95
C ILE A 80 0.40 -13.57 -9.80
N TRP A 81 0.28 -13.44 -11.10
CA TRP A 81 1.06 -14.23 -12.03
C TRP A 81 2.48 -13.68 -12.13
N SER A 82 2.66 -12.43 -12.55
CA SER A 82 3.98 -11.79 -12.61
C SER A 82 4.00 -10.50 -11.80
N VAL A 83 5.09 -10.28 -11.07
CA VAL A 83 5.36 -8.96 -10.46
C VAL A 83 6.06 -8.03 -11.45
N GLU A 84 6.75 -8.63 -12.42
CA GLU A 84 7.40 -7.95 -13.55
C GLU A 84 6.36 -7.35 -14.51
N ASP A 85 5.37 -8.16 -14.87
CA ASP A 85 4.15 -7.77 -15.61
C ASP A 85 2.89 -8.03 -14.76
N PRO A 86 2.49 -7.07 -13.90
CA PRO A 86 1.29 -7.20 -13.08
C PRO A 86 0.00 -7.34 -13.85
N GLU A 87 -0.01 -7.13 -15.17
CA GLU A 87 -1.21 -7.23 -15.99
C GLU A 87 -1.37 -8.64 -16.60
N GLU A 88 -0.33 -9.47 -16.53
CA GLU A 88 -0.40 -10.86 -16.96
C GLU A 88 -1.40 -11.63 -16.08
N ARG A 89 -2.49 -12.11 -16.70
CA ARG A 89 -3.59 -12.82 -16.02
C ARG A 89 -4.18 -12.05 -14.83
N ALA A 90 -4.38 -10.74 -15.00
CA ALA A 90 -4.86 -9.85 -13.95
C ALA A 90 -6.15 -10.33 -13.24
N GLU A 91 -7.01 -11.11 -13.92
CA GLU A 91 -8.26 -11.63 -13.36
C GLU A 91 -8.08 -12.48 -12.10
N ILE A 92 -6.89 -13.07 -11.88
CA ILE A 92 -6.64 -13.89 -10.68
C ILE A 92 -6.46 -13.05 -9.41
N GLN A 93 -6.16 -11.75 -9.56
CA GLN A 93 -5.83 -10.84 -8.46
C GLN A 93 -7.08 -10.32 -7.74
N THR A 94 -8.18 -10.14 -8.46
CA THR A 94 -9.33 -9.32 -8.02
C THR A 94 -9.93 -9.75 -6.69
N GLU A 95 -10.20 -11.04 -6.52
CA GLU A 95 -10.86 -11.54 -5.31
C GLU A 95 -9.94 -11.50 -4.09
N GLY A 96 -8.68 -11.90 -4.26
CA GLY A 96 -7.67 -11.83 -3.19
C GLY A 96 -7.39 -10.40 -2.75
N LEU A 97 -7.32 -9.46 -3.70
CA LEU A 97 -7.07 -8.05 -3.37
C LEU A 97 -8.22 -7.45 -2.57
N LYS A 98 -9.48 -7.75 -2.92
CA LYS A 98 -10.66 -7.33 -2.14
C LYS A 98 -10.62 -7.83 -0.71
N GLN A 99 -10.25 -9.10 -0.53
CA GLN A 99 -10.15 -9.72 0.80
C GLN A 99 -9.05 -9.06 1.63
N SER A 100 -7.89 -8.78 1.02
CA SER A 100 -6.79 -8.08 1.69
C SER A 100 -7.13 -6.63 2.05
N VAL A 101 -7.83 -5.90 1.18
CA VAL A 101 -8.33 -4.56 1.50
C VAL A 101 -9.28 -4.61 2.69
N ALA A 102 -10.26 -5.51 2.68
CA ALA A 102 -11.22 -5.65 3.77
C ALA A 102 -10.51 -5.97 5.10
N ALA A 103 -9.53 -6.87 5.08
CA ALA A 103 -8.75 -7.21 6.25
C ALA A 103 -7.87 -6.04 6.75
N LEU A 104 -7.29 -5.26 5.84
CA LEU A 104 -6.47 -4.10 6.18
C LEU A 104 -7.31 -2.97 6.78
N ILE A 105 -8.54 -2.75 6.30
CA ILE A 105 -9.50 -1.81 6.89
C ILE A 105 -9.77 -2.14 8.37
N GLU A 106 -9.84 -3.42 8.74
CA GLU A 106 -10.02 -3.80 10.14
C GLU A 106 -8.79 -3.50 11.01
N VAL A 107 -7.57 -3.70 10.48
CA VAL A 107 -6.33 -3.31 11.17
C VAL A 107 -6.30 -1.80 11.40
N ILE A 108 -6.61 -1.07 10.35
CA ILE A 108 -6.71 0.39 10.36
C ILE A 108 -7.72 0.86 11.43
N ARG A 109 -8.94 0.29 11.46
CA ARG A 109 -9.98 0.63 12.46
C ARG A 109 -9.53 0.35 13.89
N ALA A 110 -8.76 -0.71 14.10
CA ALA A 110 -8.19 -1.00 15.40
C ALA A 110 -7.20 0.11 15.83
N GLU A 111 -6.38 0.60 14.92
CA GLU A 111 -5.41 1.67 15.19
C GLU A 111 -6.06 3.05 15.37
N GLU A 112 -7.23 3.27 14.76
CA GLU A 112 -8.05 4.48 14.97
C GLU A 112 -8.54 4.65 16.41
N THR A 113 -8.53 3.58 17.21
CA THR A 113 -8.85 3.65 18.64
C THR A 113 -7.78 4.36 19.46
N PHE A 114 -6.56 4.52 18.92
CA PHE A 114 -5.42 5.16 19.57
C PHE A 114 -5.11 6.55 19.01
N VAL A 115 -5.16 6.72 17.69
CA VAL A 115 -4.92 8.01 17.00
C VAL A 115 -5.94 8.24 15.89
N SER A 116 -6.26 9.49 15.56
CA SER A 116 -7.14 9.80 14.42
C SER A 116 -6.49 9.39 13.09
N ARG A 117 -7.33 9.13 12.06
CA ARG A 117 -6.83 8.67 10.76
C ARG A 117 -5.80 9.58 10.10
N GLN A 118 -5.97 10.89 10.25
CA GLN A 118 -5.04 11.92 9.79
C GLN A 118 -3.64 11.82 10.42
N ASN A 119 -3.45 10.98 11.44
CA ASN A 119 -2.16 10.67 12.06
C ASN A 119 -1.70 9.23 11.76
N ILE A 120 -2.36 8.52 10.84
CA ILE A 120 -1.98 7.18 10.39
C ILE A 120 -1.34 7.28 9.01
N PHE A 121 -0.12 6.78 8.87
CA PHE A 121 0.51 6.52 7.59
C PHE A 121 0.21 5.09 7.14
N LEU A 122 -0.04 4.92 5.84
CA LEU A 122 -0.16 3.60 5.22
C LEU A 122 0.99 3.41 4.24
N GLY A 123 1.77 2.35 4.41
CA GLY A 123 2.95 2.11 3.60
C GLY A 123 3.14 0.65 3.24
N GLY A 124 4.09 0.38 2.37
CA GLY A 124 4.47 -0.97 2.02
C GLY A 124 5.62 -1.03 1.02
N ILE A 125 6.02 -2.26 0.72
CA ILE A 125 6.97 -2.59 -0.34
C ILE A 125 6.37 -3.60 -1.31
N SER A 126 6.62 -3.47 -2.60
CA SER A 126 6.17 -4.42 -3.64
C SER A 126 4.67 -4.70 -3.51
N GLN A 127 4.25 -5.97 -3.45
CA GLN A 127 2.84 -6.36 -3.31
C GLN A 127 2.15 -5.76 -2.06
N GLY A 128 2.91 -5.47 -1.01
CA GLY A 128 2.41 -4.80 0.18
C GLY A 128 1.92 -3.38 -0.11
N PHE A 129 2.70 -2.58 -0.85
CA PHE A 129 2.25 -1.24 -1.22
C PHE A 129 1.13 -1.25 -2.25
N ALA A 130 1.16 -2.18 -3.20
CA ALA A 130 0.04 -2.38 -4.14
C ALA A 130 -1.29 -2.60 -3.38
N THR A 131 -1.25 -3.36 -2.29
CA THR A 131 -2.41 -3.60 -1.39
C THR A 131 -2.78 -2.37 -0.57
N ALA A 132 -1.80 -1.68 -0.01
CA ALA A 132 -1.99 -0.42 0.72
C ALA A 132 -2.65 0.64 -0.16
N LEU A 133 -2.18 0.78 -1.41
CA LEU A 133 -2.70 1.74 -2.37
C LEU A 133 -4.14 1.42 -2.77
N ALA A 134 -4.45 0.16 -3.05
CA ALA A 134 -5.83 -0.27 -3.29
C ALA A 134 -6.74 0.04 -2.09
N THR A 135 -6.25 -0.15 -0.87
CA THR A 135 -6.99 0.15 0.37
C THR A 135 -7.22 1.65 0.55
N PHE A 136 -6.22 2.47 0.23
CA PHE A 136 -6.36 3.94 0.27
C PHE A 136 -7.48 4.42 -0.65
N PHE A 137 -7.50 3.94 -1.90
CA PHE A 137 -8.60 4.25 -2.83
C PHE A 137 -9.94 3.72 -2.34
N ALA A 138 -9.97 2.54 -1.72
CA ALA A 138 -11.18 1.91 -1.17
C ALA A 138 -11.88 2.75 -0.11
N ASP A 139 -11.08 3.18 0.86
CA ASP A 139 -11.56 3.74 2.10
C ASP A 139 -11.93 5.21 1.93
N GLY A 140 -11.21 5.93 1.05
CA GLY A 140 -11.51 7.33 0.72
C GLY A 140 -11.38 8.30 1.90
N GLN A 141 -10.76 7.86 3.00
CA GLN A 141 -10.51 8.65 4.21
C GLN A 141 -9.14 9.32 4.15
N GLN A 142 -8.97 10.41 4.91
CA GLN A 142 -7.70 11.15 4.96
C GLN A 142 -6.68 10.44 5.85
N PHE A 143 -5.57 9.99 5.27
CA PHE A 143 -4.39 9.50 5.99
C PHE A 143 -3.37 10.62 6.21
N ALA A 144 -2.42 10.41 7.11
CA ALA A 144 -1.27 11.31 7.29
C ALA A 144 -0.40 11.36 6.02
N GLY A 145 -0.31 10.24 5.32
CA GLY A 145 0.39 10.09 4.06
C GLY A 145 0.56 8.63 3.66
N LEU A 146 1.05 8.41 2.44
CA LEU A 146 1.40 7.11 1.90
C LEU A 146 2.91 6.96 1.71
N ILE A 147 3.44 5.76 1.94
CA ILE A 147 4.86 5.44 1.74
C ILE A 147 4.99 4.17 0.89
N GLY A 148 5.30 4.34 -0.40
CA GLY A 148 5.42 3.23 -1.35
C GLY A 148 6.85 2.97 -1.77
N LEU A 149 7.28 1.71 -1.66
CA LEU A 149 8.62 1.26 -2.05
C LEU A 149 8.51 0.17 -3.12
N CYS A 150 9.24 0.32 -4.24
CA CYS A 150 9.40 -0.69 -5.29
C CYS A 150 8.10 -1.42 -5.68
N SER A 151 7.09 -0.68 -6.14
CA SER A 151 5.71 -1.20 -6.29
C SER A 151 5.07 -0.76 -7.60
N TRP A 152 3.87 -1.26 -7.84
CA TRP A 152 3.02 -0.94 -8.99
C TRP A 152 1.63 -0.48 -8.56
N MET A 153 0.90 0.09 -9.53
CA MET A 153 -0.55 0.32 -9.43
C MET A 153 -1.29 -0.94 -9.87
N PRO A 154 -2.13 -1.57 -9.05
CA PRO A 154 -2.93 -2.71 -9.49
C PRO A 154 -3.89 -2.33 -10.63
N PHE A 155 -4.06 -3.22 -11.61
CA PHE A 155 -4.95 -3.03 -12.77
C PHE A 155 -4.67 -1.75 -13.57
N ALA A 156 -3.39 -1.43 -13.77
CA ALA A 156 -2.98 -0.22 -14.45
C ALA A 156 -3.43 -0.16 -15.92
N ASN A 157 -3.56 -1.29 -16.64
CA ASN A 157 -4.14 -1.29 -18.00
C ASN A 157 -5.57 -0.77 -17.99
N LEU A 158 -6.36 -1.24 -17.04
CA LEU A 158 -7.74 -0.80 -16.92
C LEU A 158 -7.84 0.66 -16.48
N VAL A 159 -6.94 1.13 -15.61
CA VAL A 159 -6.84 2.57 -15.26
C VAL A 159 -6.53 3.40 -16.51
N ASP A 160 -5.60 2.97 -17.35
CA ASP A 160 -5.24 3.69 -18.57
C ASP A 160 -6.37 3.67 -19.60
N ASP A 161 -7.06 2.54 -19.78
CA ASP A 161 -8.26 2.47 -20.62
C ASP A 161 -9.33 3.45 -20.11
N LEU A 162 -9.57 3.49 -18.80
CA LEU A 162 -10.51 4.42 -18.18
C LEU A 162 -10.10 5.89 -18.39
N LYS A 163 -8.80 6.22 -18.37
CA LYS A 163 -8.32 7.58 -18.68
C LYS A 163 -8.68 7.99 -20.11
N THR A 164 -8.69 7.07 -21.07
CA THR A 164 -9.04 7.40 -22.46
C THR A 164 -10.53 7.71 -22.66
N VAL A 165 -11.40 7.18 -21.80
CA VAL A 165 -12.86 7.28 -21.96
C VAL A 165 -13.53 8.19 -20.93
N SER A 166 -12.86 8.53 -19.83
CA SER A 166 -13.43 9.35 -18.76
C SER A 166 -13.47 10.82 -19.16
N ALA A 167 -14.56 11.52 -18.84
CA ALA A 167 -14.70 12.94 -19.15
C ALA A 167 -13.91 13.84 -18.18
N ASP A 168 -13.62 13.34 -16.98
CA ASP A 168 -12.86 14.01 -15.94
C ASP A 168 -12.22 12.98 -14.95
N ASP A 169 -11.32 13.48 -14.12
CA ASP A 169 -10.56 12.68 -13.15
C ASP A 169 -11.42 12.12 -12.00
N GLU A 170 -12.56 12.73 -11.68
CA GLU A 170 -13.48 12.24 -10.64
C GLU A 170 -14.20 10.98 -11.12
N GLN A 171 -14.58 10.92 -12.40
CA GLN A 171 -15.12 9.73 -13.04
C GLN A 171 -14.08 8.61 -13.12
N LEU A 172 -12.84 8.93 -13.48
CA LEU A 172 -11.74 7.96 -13.50
C LEU A 172 -11.55 7.34 -12.13
N LEU A 173 -11.39 8.16 -11.10
CA LEU A 173 -11.24 7.72 -9.73
C LEU A 173 -12.45 6.87 -9.29
N SER A 174 -13.68 7.31 -9.59
CA SER A 174 -14.90 6.56 -9.24
C SER A 174 -14.96 5.21 -9.94
N ALA A 175 -14.51 5.12 -11.19
CA ALA A 175 -14.43 3.88 -11.94
C ALA A 175 -13.36 2.95 -11.37
N VAL A 176 -12.18 3.47 -11.02
CA VAL A 176 -11.11 2.72 -10.34
C VAL A 176 -11.57 2.20 -8.98
N HIS A 177 -12.28 3.02 -8.20
CA HIS A 177 -12.88 2.61 -6.93
C HIS A 177 -13.93 1.51 -7.11
N LYS A 178 -14.88 1.67 -8.04
CA LYS A 178 -15.86 0.63 -8.36
C LYS A 178 -15.22 -0.65 -8.89
N MET A 179 -14.11 -0.56 -9.61
CA MET A 179 -13.37 -1.72 -10.10
C MET A 179 -12.80 -2.54 -8.94
N TYR A 180 -12.16 -1.87 -7.97
CA TYR A 180 -11.62 -2.55 -6.80
C TYR A 180 -12.71 -3.20 -5.92
N PHE A 181 -13.95 -2.69 -5.92
CA PHE A 181 -14.99 -3.09 -4.95
C PHE A 181 -16.32 -3.65 -5.53
N GLY A 182 -16.51 -3.63 -6.85
CA GLY A 182 -17.76 -4.07 -7.49
C GLY A 182 -19.02 -3.39 -6.94
N HIS A 183 -20.11 -4.15 -6.77
CA HIS A 183 -21.41 -3.66 -6.27
C HIS A 183 -21.41 -3.22 -4.78
N GLN A 184 -20.28 -3.34 -4.07
CA GLN A 184 -20.12 -2.89 -2.68
C GLN A 184 -19.43 -1.52 -2.57
N ALA A 185 -19.10 -0.87 -3.69
CA ALA A 185 -18.54 0.47 -3.67
C ALA A 185 -19.52 1.44 -2.99
N PRO A 186 -19.11 2.17 -1.93
CA PRO A 186 -19.97 3.18 -1.35
C PRO A 186 -20.35 4.22 -2.41
N GLU A 187 -21.63 4.60 -2.49
CA GLU A 187 -22.17 5.57 -3.47
C GLU A 187 -21.57 6.99 -3.35
N LYS A 188 -20.65 7.20 -2.40
CA LYS A 188 -20.10 8.52 -2.13
C LYS A 188 -19.03 8.88 -3.18
N PRO A 189 -19.03 10.12 -3.68
CA PRO A 189 -17.94 10.61 -4.51
C PRO A 189 -16.62 10.49 -3.74
N LEU A 190 -15.54 10.24 -4.48
CA LEU A 190 -14.23 10.08 -3.88
C LEU A 190 -13.80 11.37 -3.22
N SER A 191 -13.30 11.24 -1.99
CA SER A 191 -13.12 12.37 -1.11
C SER A 191 -12.05 13.33 -1.65
N PRO A 192 -12.21 14.66 -1.48
CA PRO A 192 -11.15 15.64 -1.71
C PRO A 192 -9.82 15.29 -1.04
N PHE A 193 -9.85 14.46 0.02
CA PHE A 193 -8.66 14.00 0.75
C PHE A 193 -7.72 13.12 -0.06
N LEU A 194 -8.21 12.38 -1.07
CA LEU A 194 -7.32 11.61 -1.93
C LEU A 194 -6.33 12.51 -2.67
N ARG A 195 -6.74 13.75 -2.96
CA ARG A 195 -5.93 14.74 -3.68
C ARG A 195 -4.90 15.46 -2.78
N SER A 196 -5.18 15.55 -1.48
CA SER A 196 -4.33 16.29 -0.53
C SER A 196 -3.43 15.40 0.32
N THR A 197 -3.60 14.07 0.26
CA THR A 197 -2.78 13.13 1.01
C THR A 197 -1.35 13.13 0.47
N PRO A 198 -0.32 13.42 1.27
CA PRO A 198 1.07 13.33 0.84
C PRO A 198 1.45 11.89 0.47
N ILE A 199 2.17 11.71 -0.64
CA ILE A 199 2.64 10.39 -1.08
C ILE A 199 4.15 10.46 -1.30
N PHE A 200 4.89 9.58 -0.65
CA PHE A 200 6.29 9.29 -0.95
C PHE A 200 6.39 7.99 -1.74
N LEU A 201 7.06 8.02 -2.90
CA LEU A 201 7.35 6.85 -3.72
C LEU A 201 8.87 6.73 -3.89
N GLY A 202 9.44 5.58 -3.51
CA GLY A 202 10.82 5.20 -3.77
C GLY A 202 10.89 3.97 -4.66
N HIS A 203 11.75 3.97 -5.67
CA HIS A 203 11.92 2.85 -6.60
C HIS A 203 13.36 2.82 -7.11
N SER A 204 14.01 1.66 -7.09
CA SER A 204 15.37 1.49 -7.62
C SER A 204 15.34 1.45 -9.16
N ILE A 205 16.30 2.11 -9.81
CA ILE A 205 16.39 2.17 -11.28
C ILE A 205 16.73 0.79 -11.89
N ASP A 206 17.43 -0.02 -11.12
CA ASP A 206 17.93 -1.35 -11.45
C ASP A 206 17.14 -2.47 -10.74
N ASP A 207 15.88 -2.21 -10.37
CA ASP A 207 15.01 -3.23 -9.78
C ASP A 207 14.67 -4.32 -10.81
N GLU A 208 15.31 -5.49 -10.67
CA GLU A 208 15.10 -6.65 -11.55
C GLU A 208 13.81 -7.43 -11.23
N THR A 209 13.12 -7.11 -10.12
CA THR A 209 11.90 -7.82 -9.69
C THR A 209 10.63 -7.04 -10.05
N VAL A 210 10.57 -5.76 -9.70
CA VAL A 210 9.49 -4.86 -10.10
C VAL A 210 10.11 -3.77 -10.98
N PRO A 211 10.03 -3.91 -12.32
CA PRO A 211 10.61 -2.94 -13.24
C PRO A 211 10.17 -1.51 -12.93
N ILE A 212 11.10 -0.56 -13.04
CA ILE A 212 10.85 0.85 -12.70
C ILE A 212 9.71 1.48 -13.52
N GLU A 213 9.43 0.94 -14.70
CA GLU A 213 8.32 1.34 -15.56
C GLU A 213 6.97 1.19 -14.84
N ASN A 214 6.81 0.16 -14.01
CA ASN A 214 5.62 -0.01 -13.18
C ASN A 214 5.50 1.11 -12.13
N GLY A 215 6.63 1.54 -11.56
CA GLY A 215 6.70 2.67 -10.64
C GLY A 215 6.38 4.01 -11.31
N TRP A 216 6.87 4.25 -12.52
CA TRP A 216 6.52 5.44 -13.31
C TRP A 216 5.05 5.48 -13.67
N ARG A 217 4.48 4.35 -14.10
CA ARG A 217 3.07 4.25 -14.42
C ARG A 217 2.19 4.53 -13.19
N MET A 218 2.55 3.95 -12.04
CA MET A 218 1.88 4.24 -10.76
C MET A 218 1.97 5.73 -10.40
N ARG A 219 3.17 6.33 -10.50
CA ARG A 219 3.36 7.77 -10.30
C ARG A 219 2.45 8.58 -11.21
N ASP A 220 2.37 8.26 -12.49
CA ASP A 220 1.59 9.04 -13.46
C ASP A 220 0.07 8.91 -13.25
N VAL A 221 -0.40 7.80 -12.67
CA VAL A 221 -1.77 7.66 -12.17
C VAL A 221 -2.03 8.52 -10.94
N LEU A 222 -1.04 8.64 -10.04
CA LEU A 222 -1.17 9.42 -8.81
C LEU A 222 -0.91 10.92 -8.99
N LEU A 223 -0.14 11.30 -10.00
CA LEU A 223 0.23 12.68 -10.31
C LEU A 223 -0.76 13.41 -11.22
N VAL A 224 -1.79 12.74 -11.76
CA VAL A 224 -2.72 13.34 -12.73
C VAL A 224 -3.10 14.75 -12.27
N PRO A 225 -2.61 15.80 -12.96
CA PRO A 225 -2.79 17.18 -12.51
C PRO A 225 -4.22 17.59 -12.84
N TYR A 226 -4.98 17.92 -11.79
CA TYR A 226 -6.33 18.46 -11.95
C TYR A 226 -6.23 19.92 -12.41
N ASN A 227 -6.46 20.18 -13.70
CA ASN A 227 -6.77 21.52 -14.22
C ASN A 227 -8.26 21.85 -14.00
#